data_AF-A0A355QLG8-F1
#
_entry.id   AF-A0A355QLG8-F1
#
_cell.length_a   1.000
_cell.length_b   1.000
_cell.length_c   1.000
_cell.angle_alpha   90.00
_cell.angle_beta   90.00
_cell.angle_gamma   90.00
#
_symmetry.space_group_name_H-M   'P 1'
#
loop_
_entity.id
_entity.type
_entity.pdbx_description
1 polymer ?
#
loop_
_entity_poly.entity_id
_entity_poly.type
_entity_poly.pdbx_seq_one_letter_code
_entity_poly.pdbx_strand_id
1 'polypeptide(L)' 'GEARDLPLLTSMAPFEGIDVGIDRRSPVSWDVYERHGAFPWTGTLHSVAYTPGELAPDAGARWLDVLRESASRYE' A
#
# COMPACT_ATOMS: atom_id res chain seq x y z
N GLY A 1 -11.69 17.88 -0.29
CA GLY A 1 -12.31 17.32 0.92
C GLY A 1 -11.52 16.10 1.31
N GLU A 2 -11.08 16.02 2.56
CA GLU A 2 -10.41 14.83 3.09
C GLU A 2 -11.48 13.81 3.49
N ALA A 3 -11.45 12.62 2.89
CA ALA A 3 -12.31 11.52 3.30
C ALA A 3 -11.67 10.81 4.49
N ARG A 4 -12.39 10.76 5.62
CA ARG A 4 -12.00 10.04 6.83
C ARG A 4 -12.70 8.68 6.86
N ASP A 5 -12.12 7.73 7.60
CA ASP A 5 -12.70 6.39 7.86
C ASP A 5 -12.90 5.50 6.63
N LEU A 6 -12.09 5.68 5.58
CA LEU A 6 -12.10 4.74 4.45
C LEU A 6 -11.40 3.44 4.85
N PRO A 7 -11.97 2.27 4.50
CA PRO A 7 -11.31 1.00 4.73
C PRO A 7 -9.99 0.96 3.96
N LEU A 8 -8.91 0.62 4.67
CA LEU A 8 -7.64 0.32 4.03
C LEU A 8 -7.80 -0.98 3.24
N LEU A 9 -7.59 -0.91 1.93
CA LEU A 9 -7.63 -2.09 1.03
C LEU A 9 -6.34 -2.92 1.14
N THR A 10 -5.82 -3.08 2.35
CA THR A 10 -4.54 -3.75 2.65
C THR A 10 -4.53 -5.21 2.19
N SER A 11 -5.70 -5.84 2.12
CA SER A 11 -5.87 -7.19 1.59
C SER A 11 -5.69 -7.30 0.08
N MET A 12 -5.78 -6.18 -0.65
CA MET A 12 -5.72 -6.17 -2.12
C MET A 12 -4.31 -5.97 -2.67
N ALA A 13 -3.38 -5.46 -1.86
CA ALA A 13 -1.96 -5.29 -2.21
C ALA A 13 -1.05 -5.55 -0.99
N PRO A 14 -0.95 -6.80 -0.51
CA PRO A 14 -0.34 -7.11 0.78
C PRO A 14 1.17 -6.82 0.85
N PHE A 15 1.86 -6.68 -0.28
CA PHE A 15 3.33 -6.53 -0.33
C PHE A 15 3.79 -5.53 -1.40
N GLU A 16 3.29 -4.30 -1.36
CA GLU A 16 3.78 -3.21 -2.19
C GLU A 16 4.71 -2.27 -1.41
N GLY A 17 5.75 -1.78 -2.09
CA GLY A 17 6.62 -0.73 -1.57
C GLY A 17 6.02 0.66 -1.81
N ILE A 18 6.81 1.71 -1.64
CA ILE A 18 6.38 3.06 -2.04
C ILE A 18 6.63 3.22 -3.54
N ASP A 19 5.55 3.35 -4.30
CA ASP A 19 5.58 3.64 -5.73
C ASP A 19 5.29 5.14 -5.95
N VAL A 20 6.08 5.79 -6.81
CA VAL A 20 5.91 7.22 -7.15
C VAL A 20 5.63 7.36 -8.64
N GLY A 21 4.48 7.96 -8.95
CA GLY A 21 4.09 8.29 -10.33
C GLY A 21 3.40 7.17 -11.11
N ILE A 22 3.34 5.94 -10.58
CA ILE A 22 2.53 4.83 -11.09
C ILE A 22 2.49 3.75 -10.00
N ASP A 23 1.31 3.19 -9.75
CA ASP A 23 1.09 2.07 -8.83
C ASP A 23 1.04 0.77 -9.64
N ARG A 24 1.91 -0.20 -9.32
CA ARG A 24 2.11 -1.41 -10.14
C ARG A 24 1.44 -2.65 -9.59
N ARG A 25 1.10 -2.68 -8.29
CA ARG A 25 0.56 -3.88 -7.66
C ARG A 25 -0.83 -3.70 -7.10
N SER A 26 -1.40 -2.51 -7.17
CA SER A 26 -2.81 -2.29 -6.84
C SER A 26 -3.79 -2.88 -7.87
N PRO A 27 -5.04 -3.13 -7.44
CA PRO A 27 -6.14 -3.46 -8.33
C PRO A 27 -6.32 -2.45 -9.46
N VAL A 28 -6.52 -2.95 -10.67
CA VAL A 28 -6.70 -2.13 -11.88
C VAL A 28 -8.14 -2.21 -12.40
N SER A 29 -8.69 -1.07 -12.81
CA SER A 29 -9.88 -1.05 -13.65
C SER A 29 -9.45 -1.35 -15.10
N TRP A 30 -9.66 -2.59 -15.54
CA TRP A 30 -9.21 -3.06 -16.86
C TRP A 30 -9.75 -2.22 -18.01
N ASP A 31 -11.03 -1.91 -17.98
CA ASP A 31 -11.70 -1.03 -18.94
C ASP A 31 -10.98 0.32 -19.13
N VAL A 32 -10.51 0.94 -18.05
CA VAL A 32 -9.79 2.21 -18.10
C VAL A 32 -8.37 2.00 -18.63
N TYR A 33 -7.69 0.96 -18.13
CA TYR A 33 -6.32 0.64 -18.52
C TYR A 33 -6.19 0.27 -20.01
N GLU A 34 -7.11 -0.51 -20.55
CA GLU A 34 -7.10 -0.89 -21.97
C GLU A 34 -7.32 0.33 -22.89
N ARG A 35 -8.12 1.31 -22.46
CA ARG A 35 -8.40 2.52 -23.23
C ARG A 35 -7.32 3.59 -23.11
N HIS A 36 -6.64 3.69 -21.98
CA HIS A 36 -5.81 4.84 -21.66
C HIS A 36 -4.43 4.52 -21.05
N GLY A 37 -4.18 3.27 -20.69
CA GLY A 37 -2.99 2.85 -19.96
C GLY A 37 -3.01 3.26 -18.48
N ALA A 38 -1.84 3.21 -17.83
CA ALA A 38 -1.68 3.45 -16.40
C ALA A 38 -1.54 4.93 -15.99
N PHE A 39 -1.66 5.89 -16.93
CA PHE A 39 -1.42 7.32 -16.70
C PHE A 39 -0.16 7.62 -15.87
N PRO A 40 1.03 7.13 -16.28
CA PRO A 40 2.24 7.36 -15.51
C PRO A 40 2.60 8.84 -15.47
N TRP A 41 3.16 9.29 -14.34
CA TRP A 41 3.81 10.59 -14.24
C TRP A 41 4.97 10.69 -15.24
N THR A 42 4.98 11.74 -16.06
CA THR A 42 6.00 11.98 -17.10
C THR A 42 6.99 13.08 -16.77
N GLY A 43 6.83 13.76 -15.63
CA GLY A 43 7.74 14.81 -15.18
C GLY A 43 9.03 14.27 -14.55
N THR A 44 9.93 15.17 -14.19
CA THR A 44 11.15 14.82 -13.44
C THR A 44 10.88 14.90 -11.94
N LEU A 45 11.17 13.81 -11.21
CA LEU A 45 11.16 13.81 -9.75
C LEU A 45 12.54 14.28 -9.25
N HIS A 46 12.60 15.42 -8.57
CA HIS A 46 13.85 15.95 -8.02
C HIS A 46 14.19 15.36 -6.65
N SER A 47 13.18 15.13 -5.82
CA SER A 47 13.33 14.56 -4.49
C SER A 47 11.99 14.02 -4.00
N VAL A 48 12.02 12.89 -3.29
CA VAL A 48 10.86 12.34 -2.58
C VAL A 48 11.31 12.01 -1.16
N ALA A 49 10.60 12.55 -0.18
CA ALA A 49 10.80 12.24 1.22
C ALA A 49 9.46 11.80 1.82
N TYR A 50 9.46 10.64 2.46
CA TYR A 50 8.30 10.12 3.19
C TYR A 50 8.71 9.92 4.65
N THR A 51 7.95 10.56 5.54
CA THR A 51 8.06 10.35 6.99
C THR A 51 6.84 9.54 7.42
N PRO A 52 7.00 8.27 7.81
CA PRO A 52 5.89 7.48 8.32
C PRO A 52 5.27 8.13 9.55
N GLY A 53 3.93 8.14 9.60
CA GLY A 53 3.18 8.49 10.80
C GLY A 53 2.98 7.29 11.74
N GLU A 54 2.10 7.44 12.73
CA GLU A 54 1.68 6.29 13.53
C GLU A 54 0.99 5.24 12.64
N LEU A 55 1.33 3.97 12.89
CA LEU A 55 0.67 2.85 12.22
C LEU A 55 -0.83 2.88 12.52
N ALA A 56 -1.66 2.63 11.49
CA ALA A 56 -3.09 2.42 11.68
C ALA A 56 -3.35 1.30 12.72
N PRO A 57 -4.47 1.34 13.47
CA PRO A 57 -4.78 0.33 14.48
C PRO A 57 -4.77 -1.12 13.96
N ASP A 58 -5.12 -1.29 12.68
CA ASP A 58 -5.21 -2.56 11.95
C ASP A 58 -3.98 -2.88 11.10
N ALA A 59 -2.93 -2.07 11.16
CA ALA A 59 -1.71 -2.32 10.39
C ALA A 59 -1.07 -3.66 10.78
N GLY A 60 -0.82 -4.55 9.80
CA GLY A 60 -0.25 -5.87 10.02
C GLY A 60 1.08 -5.86 10.78
N ALA A 61 1.88 -4.79 10.64
CA ALA A 61 3.10 -4.59 11.40
C ALA A 61 2.89 -4.57 12.92
N ARG A 62 1.71 -4.13 13.41
CA ARG A 62 1.36 -4.16 14.85
C ARG A 62 1.12 -5.58 15.37
N TRP A 63 0.89 -6.56 14.48
CA TRP A 63 0.60 -7.94 14.84
C TRP A 63 1.82 -8.87 14.72
N LEU A 64 2.98 -8.36 14.30
CA LEU A 64 4.18 -9.18 14.06
C LEU A 64 4.66 -9.93 15.30
N ASP A 65 4.58 -9.32 16.48
CA ASP A 65 5.01 -9.95 17.72
C ASP A 65 4.07 -11.09 18.13
N VAL A 66 2.76 -10.89 17.98
CA VAL A 66 1.73 -11.93 18.21
C VAL A 66 1.93 -13.10 17.26
N LEU A 67 2.21 -12.82 15.98
CA LEU A 67 2.47 -13.83 14.96
C LEU A 67 3.76 -14.62 15.27
N ARG A 68 4.81 -13.93 15.73
CA ARG A 68 6.08 -14.56 16.13
C ARG A 68 5.92 -15.48 17.34
N GLU A 69 5.20 -15.03 18.37
CA GLU A 69 4.92 -15.84 19.57
C GLU A 69 4.10 -17.08 19.21
N SER A 70 3.06 -16.91 18.38
CA SER A 70 2.20 -18.01 17.93
C SER A 70 2.99 -19.06 17.12
N ALA A 71 3.95 -18.63 16.30
CA ALA A 71 4.81 -19.53 15.54
C ALA A 71 5.74 -20.37 16.43
N SER A 72 6.28 -19.79 17.50
CA SER A 72 7.19 -20.48 18.45
C SER A 72 6.50 -21.58 19.27
N ARG A 73 5.16 -21.63 19.27
CA ARG A 73 4.37 -22.60 20.03
C ARG A 73 4.25 -23.96 19.35
N TYR A 74 4.71 -24.08 18.11
CA TYR A 74 4.65 -25.30 17.29
C TYR A 74 6.05 -25.85 16.93
N GLU A 75 7.10 -25.35 17.58
CA GLU A 75 8.42 -26.00 17.68
C GLU A 75 8.50 -26.87 18.94
#